data_AF-A0A8H3E663-F1
#
_entry.id   AF-A0A8H3E663-F1
#
_cell.length_a   1.000
_cell.length_b   1.000
_cell.length_c   1.000
_cell.angle_alpha   90.00
_cell.angle_beta   90.00
_cell.angle_gamma   90.00
#
_symmetry.space_group_name_H-M   'P 1'
#
loop_
_entity.id
_entity.type
_entity.pdbx_description
1 polymer ?
#
loop_
_entity_poly.entity_id
_entity_poly.type
_entity_poly.pdbx_seq_one_letter_code
_entity_poly.pdbx_strand_id
1 'polypeptide(L)'
;MQISATFLLYLHVLILPHAVQSQTINVALPFRRTFSLSVSSSPIVLSLPTQDDPYWLSVALCGAILPYPRFFVSNDSGVTLPGPDGAQASRGGEELALNEGLVTYQAQTRSGGTFAIWPSAGAGANWTLDIAAVQGGNPVHRRMTQLPLLGDTSATQAIIFSPPFFVPAFEEPTYPNYTFQEAIPSDFSLPSSVSAPNATLLLFPTADANATVWLTNSACAMTSKLGGVITNTVTRTVYRDSNGWRRQWFAEGLSASTNYTAYVVEDNARVSGPSYLRTKSQTFPCPLVHSLPYCPEVSYPVPLPAPPGSATSYTSENIPQNIQDVAISSLTNFTRSLRTFPCGRDWYSRLQTCSGCQTAYRKWVCSVVFPRCGEPIPDESLRSLPASLTSQLAFNDASGADNTDSDSEPLPQAALVERKDGVSRSSFLPSLSATYNELLPCMETCFMVDRSCPPLLKWKCPSVLVNANSSYGLGFIDSWDGTFEGGGRPGVAQDEYGRIWCNG
;
A
#
# COMPACT_ATOMS: atom_id res chain seq x y z
N MET A 1 76.55 61.02 -29.63
CA MET A 1 75.52 60.14 -30.22
C MET A 1 75.59 58.82 -29.45
N GLN A 2 74.83 58.63 -28.36
CA GLN A 2 73.42 58.17 -28.32
C GLN A 2 73.29 56.79 -29.00
N ILE A 3 73.03 55.71 -28.26
CA ILE A 3 71.73 55.01 -28.07
C ILE A 3 72.09 53.73 -27.28
N SER A 4 71.28 53.04 -26.48
CA SER A 4 70.10 53.27 -25.62
C SER A 4 69.76 51.87 -25.11
N ALA A 5 69.40 51.74 -23.84
CA ALA A 5 69.07 50.48 -23.19
C ALA A 5 67.77 49.87 -23.74
N THR A 6 67.76 48.54 -23.87
CA THR A 6 66.64 47.71 -24.32
C THR A 6 65.61 47.51 -23.20
N PHE A 7 64.36 47.80 -23.54
CA PHE A 7 63.14 47.63 -22.73
C PHE A 7 62.67 46.16 -22.77
N LEU A 8 62.29 45.60 -21.62
CA LEU A 8 61.59 44.33 -21.47
C LEU A 8 60.15 44.63 -21.00
N LEU A 9 59.16 44.36 -21.87
CA LEU A 9 57.74 44.62 -21.64
C LEU A 9 57.08 43.36 -21.05
N TYR A 10 56.58 43.46 -19.81
CA TYR A 10 55.76 42.42 -19.17
C TYR A 10 54.30 42.55 -19.63
N LEU A 11 53.75 41.48 -20.22
CA LEU A 11 52.34 41.35 -20.57
C LEU A 11 51.57 40.80 -19.37
N HIS A 12 50.79 41.64 -18.68
CA HIS A 12 49.82 41.20 -17.67
C HIS A 12 48.48 40.91 -18.35
N VAL A 13 48.12 39.63 -18.42
CA VAL A 13 46.78 39.16 -18.78
C VAL A 13 45.90 39.30 -17.53
N LEU A 14 45.08 40.36 -17.50
CA LEU A 14 43.98 40.52 -16.55
C LEU A 14 42.89 39.50 -16.91
N ILE A 15 42.80 38.42 -16.14
CA ILE A 15 41.65 37.51 -16.14
C ILE A 15 40.52 38.23 -15.40
N LEU A 16 39.53 38.74 -16.12
CA LEU A 16 38.28 39.21 -15.51
C LEU A 16 37.54 38.00 -14.90
N PRO A 17 37.01 38.12 -13.66
CA PRO A 17 36.12 37.10 -13.12
C PRO A 17 34.88 37.04 -14.00
N HIS A 18 34.57 35.87 -14.53
CA HIS A 18 33.30 35.63 -15.21
C HIS A 18 32.19 35.82 -14.19
N ALA A 19 31.37 36.86 -14.39
CA ALA A 19 30.15 37.04 -13.61
C ALA A 19 29.21 35.86 -13.93
N VAL A 20 29.06 34.93 -12.99
CA VAL A 20 28.07 33.86 -13.07
C VAL A 20 26.71 34.52 -12.91
N GLN A 21 26.02 34.75 -14.03
CA GLN A 21 24.68 35.33 -14.02
C GLN A 21 23.69 34.23 -13.60
N SER A 22 23.29 34.20 -12.32
CA SER A 22 22.29 33.25 -11.81
C SER A 22 20.88 33.67 -12.23
N GLN A 23 20.06 32.70 -12.61
CA GLN A 23 18.64 32.93 -12.88
C GLN A 23 17.87 32.95 -11.54
N THR A 24 17.54 34.15 -11.05
CA THR A 24 16.73 34.33 -9.84
C THR A 24 15.24 34.27 -10.17
N ILE A 25 14.47 33.45 -9.45
CA ILE A 25 13.03 33.27 -9.64
C ILE A 25 12.32 33.54 -8.32
N ASN A 26 11.33 34.43 -8.34
CA ASN A 26 10.51 34.71 -7.17
C ASN A 26 9.46 33.61 -6.98
N VAL A 27 9.39 33.05 -5.78
CA VAL A 27 8.43 32.01 -5.40
C VAL A 27 7.22 32.65 -4.72
N ALA A 28 6.02 32.35 -5.20
CA ALA A 28 4.75 32.72 -4.58
C ALA A 28 3.95 31.45 -4.26
N LEU A 29 3.35 31.36 -3.06
CA LEU A 29 2.67 30.15 -2.61
C LEU A 29 1.20 30.11 -3.11
N PRO A 30 0.68 28.95 -3.56
CA PRO A 30 1.41 27.71 -3.82
C PRO A 30 2.25 27.80 -5.10
N PHE A 31 3.45 27.24 -5.05
CA PHE A 31 4.38 27.16 -6.18
C PHE A 31 4.59 25.69 -6.55
N ARG A 32 4.57 25.37 -7.84
CA ARG A 32 5.08 24.10 -8.37
C ARG A 32 5.62 24.32 -9.78
N ARG A 33 6.86 23.92 -10.03
CA ARG A 33 7.48 24.06 -11.35
C ARG A 33 8.60 23.05 -11.56
N THR A 34 8.65 22.51 -12.77
CA THR A 34 9.74 21.67 -13.23
C THR A 34 10.86 22.50 -13.84
N PHE A 35 12.10 22.11 -13.53
CA PHE A 35 13.33 22.75 -13.96
C PHE A 35 14.26 21.74 -14.63
N SER A 36 15.06 22.23 -15.57
CA SER A 36 16.18 21.49 -16.16
C SER A 36 17.48 22.18 -15.78
N LEU A 37 18.44 21.42 -15.26
CA LEU A 37 19.75 21.89 -14.82
C LEU A 37 20.82 21.11 -15.58
N SER A 38 21.82 21.78 -16.14
CA SER A 38 22.97 21.15 -16.79
C SER A 38 24.26 21.40 -16.02
N VAL A 39 25.28 20.57 -16.21
CA VAL A 39 26.58 20.74 -15.52
C VAL A 39 27.23 22.10 -15.77
N SER A 40 27.06 22.66 -16.97
CA SER A 40 27.62 23.96 -17.36
C SER A 40 26.72 25.15 -17.02
N SER A 41 25.55 24.91 -16.42
CA SER A 41 24.62 25.98 -16.06
C SER A 41 25.03 26.71 -14.78
N SER A 42 24.68 27.99 -14.69
CA SER A 42 24.69 28.71 -13.42
C SER A 42 23.72 28.06 -12.42
N PRO A 43 23.97 28.16 -11.09
CA PRO A 43 23.02 27.65 -10.11
C PRO A 43 21.64 28.28 -10.28
N ILE A 44 20.59 27.48 -10.08
CA ILE A 44 19.21 27.97 -10.03
C ILE A 44 18.99 28.58 -8.66
N VAL A 45 18.48 29.82 -8.61
CA VAL A 45 18.23 30.54 -7.35
C VAL A 45 16.76 30.90 -7.26
N LEU A 46 16.12 30.48 -6.17
CA LEU A 46 14.74 30.79 -5.84
C LEU A 46 14.71 31.76 -4.67
N SER A 47 14.12 32.94 -4.88
CA SER A 47 13.81 33.88 -3.82
C SER A 47 12.55 33.42 -3.11
N LEU A 48 12.72 33.01 -1.86
CA LEU A 48 11.67 32.47 -1.02
C LEU A 48 10.77 33.61 -0.49
N PRO A 49 9.44 33.42 -0.46
CA PRO A 49 8.52 34.45 -0.02
C PRO A 49 8.69 34.75 1.46
N THR A 50 8.45 36.00 1.85
CA THR A 50 8.32 36.37 3.25
C THR A 50 6.98 35.84 3.78
N GLN A 51 7.03 35.02 4.83
CA GLN A 51 5.85 34.43 5.45
C GLN A 51 6.00 34.42 6.98
N ASP A 52 4.92 34.74 7.69
CA ASP A 52 4.87 34.66 9.15
C ASP A 52 4.78 33.20 9.62
N ASP A 53 3.97 32.42 8.93
CA ASP A 53 3.76 30.99 9.18
C ASP A 53 4.76 30.12 8.39
N PRO A 54 5.19 28.97 8.96
CA PRO A 54 6.05 28.03 8.27
C PRO A 54 5.36 27.42 7.04
N TYR A 55 6.13 27.15 6.00
CA TYR A 55 5.66 26.47 4.80
C TYR A 55 6.66 25.39 4.36
N TRP A 56 6.20 24.47 3.51
CA TRP A 56 7.04 23.38 3.03
C TRP A 56 7.65 23.71 1.69
N LEU A 57 8.98 23.54 1.58
CA LEU A 57 9.72 23.47 0.32
C LEU A 57 10.06 21.99 0.06
N SER A 58 9.83 21.53 -1.17
CA SER A 58 10.12 20.14 -1.55
C SER A 58 10.64 20.03 -2.97
N VAL A 59 11.61 19.17 -3.19
CA VAL A 59 12.22 18.91 -4.50
C VAL A 59 12.20 17.42 -4.80
N ALA A 60 11.71 17.05 -5.98
CA ALA A 60 11.77 15.70 -6.53
C ALA A 60 12.72 15.67 -7.72
N LEU A 61 13.79 14.88 -7.64
CA LEU A 61 14.73 14.65 -8.73
C LEU A 61 14.16 13.61 -9.69
N CYS A 62 14.02 13.94 -10.98
CA CYS A 62 13.34 13.09 -11.95
C CYS A 62 14.29 12.17 -12.74
N GLY A 63 15.57 12.11 -12.39
CA GLY A 63 16.54 11.27 -13.10
C GLY A 63 17.73 10.86 -12.24
N ALA A 64 18.13 9.60 -12.34
CA ALA A 64 19.24 9.00 -11.58
C ALA A 64 20.62 9.22 -12.23
N ILE A 65 20.93 10.45 -12.63
CA ILE A 65 22.23 10.76 -13.26
C ILE A 65 23.19 11.28 -12.19
N LEU A 66 24.24 10.52 -11.93
CA LEU A 66 25.31 10.87 -11.00
C LEU A 66 26.37 11.78 -11.66
N PRO A 67 27.01 12.67 -10.88
CA PRO A 67 26.70 13.02 -9.49
C PRO A 67 25.40 13.83 -9.39
N TYR A 68 24.66 13.70 -8.28
CA TYR A 68 23.41 14.45 -8.09
C TYR A 68 23.68 15.93 -7.79
N PRO A 69 22.78 16.86 -8.15
CA PRO A 69 22.90 18.26 -7.78
C PRO A 69 22.81 18.45 -6.27
N ARG A 70 23.40 19.54 -5.78
CA ARG A 70 23.43 19.89 -4.35
C ARG A 70 22.44 21.00 -4.06
N PHE A 71 21.80 20.95 -2.89
CA PHE A 71 20.69 21.83 -2.53
C PHE A 71 21.06 22.63 -1.30
N PHE A 72 20.89 23.95 -1.34
CA PHE A 72 21.22 24.82 -0.22
C PHE A 72 20.10 25.79 0.07
N VAL A 73 19.85 26.09 1.35
CA VAL A 73 18.82 27.02 1.79
C VAL A 73 19.39 28.04 2.78
N SER A 74 18.88 29.26 2.74
CA SER A 74 19.11 30.26 3.77
C SER A 74 17.81 30.99 4.07
N ASN A 75 17.49 31.14 5.36
CA ASN A 75 16.34 31.92 5.83
C ASN A 75 16.72 33.38 6.14
N ASP A 76 17.92 33.82 5.73
CA ASP A 76 18.39 35.19 5.89
C ASP A 76 18.30 35.93 4.55
N SER A 77 17.56 37.04 4.54
CA SER A 77 17.47 37.98 3.42
C SER A 77 18.81 38.55 2.94
N GLY A 78 19.83 38.58 3.81
CA GLY A 78 21.18 39.02 3.45
C GLY A 78 21.95 38.01 2.60
N VAL A 79 21.51 36.75 2.56
CA VAL A 79 22.16 35.69 1.79
C VAL A 79 21.47 35.53 0.43
N THR A 80 22.10 36.08 -0.60
CA THR A 80 21.56 36.06 -1.97
C THR A 80 21.95 34.81 -2.76
N LEU A 81 22.94 34.04 -2.30
CA LEU A 81 23.39 32.81 -2.95
C LEU A 81 23.99 31.84 -1.90
N PRO A 82 23.17 30.99 -1.27
CA PRO A 82 23.68 29.92 -0.42
C PRO A 82 24.41 28.87 -1.27
N GLY A 83 25.50 28.30 -0.77
CA GLY A 83 26.33 27.38 -1.56
C GLY A 83 27.47 26.73 -0.79
N PRO A 84 28.31 25.93 -1.47
CA PRO A 84 29.30 25.06 -0.84
C PRO A 84 30.47 25.79 -0.18
N ASP A 85 30.74 27.05 -0.55
CA ASP A 85 31.87 27.84 -0.04
C ASP A 85 31.57 28.56 1.31
N GLY A 86 30.42 28.26 1.93
CA GLY A 86 29.73 29.13 2.90
C GLY A 86 30.13 29.09 4.38
N ALA A 87 31.29 28.57 4.79
CA ALA A 87 31.70 28.58 6.21
C ALA A 87 32.47 29.85 6.65
N GLN A 88 32.78 30.78 5.73
CA GLN A 88 33.43 32.04 6.07
C GLN A 88 32.49 33.22 5.80
N ALA A 89 31.94 33.77 6.89
CA ALA A 89 31.26 35.06 7.01
C ALA A 89 30.27 35.43 5.87
N SER A 90 28.97 35.41 6.17
CA SER A 90 27.85 35.95 5.36
C SER A 90 27.40 35.20 4.08
N ARG A 91 27.83 33.94 3.88
CA ARG A 91 27.34 33.05 2.78
C ARG A 91 26.88 31.65 3.24
N GLY A 92 26.59 31.49 4.53
CA GLY A 92 26.35 30.17 5.15
C GLY A 92 24.92 29.68 5.03
N GLY A 93 24.56 29.17 3.85
CA GLY A 93 23.35 28.36 3.71
C GLY A 93 23.54 26.95 4.27
N GLU A 94 22.45 26.35 4.72
CA GLU A 94 22.37 24.94 5.13
C GLU A 94 22.28 24.04 3.88
N GLU A 95 23.11 23.00 3.81
CA GLU A 95 23.00 21.98 2.77
C GLU A 95 21.91 20.97 3.11
N LEU A 96 21.00 20.75 2.17
CA LEU A 96 19.92 19.79 2.31
C LEU A 96 20.30 18.45 1.67
N ALA A 97 20.17 17.38 2.45
CA ALA A 97 20.47 16.03 1.98
C ALA A 97 19.39 15.53 1.00
N LEU A 98 19.84 14.92 -0.10
CA LEU A 98 18.97 14.22 -1.04
C LEU A 98 18.71 12.80 -0.54
N ASN A 99 17.46 12.49 -0.20
CA ASN A 99 17.05 11.17 0.28
C ASN A 99 16.33 10.40 -0.83
N GLU A 100 17.04 9.50 -1.52
CA GLU A 100 16.52 8.69 -2.64
C GLU A 100 15.70 9.53 -3.65
N GLY A 101 16.24 10.69 -4.03
CA GLY A 101 15.63 11.59 -5.01
C GLY A 101 14.66 12.62 -4.45
N LEU A 102 14.45 12.67 -3.13
CA LEU A 102 13.57 13.63 -2.48
C LEU A 102 14.34 14.55 -1.53
N VAL A 103 14.03 15.84 -1.58
CA VAL A 103 14.40 16.84 -0.55
C VAL A 103 13.13 17.44 0.00
N THR A 104 13.01 17.54 1.32
CA THR A 104 11.91 18.23 1.99
C THR A 104 12.47 19.11 3.11
N TYR A 105 12.02 20.35 3.16
CA TYR A 105 12.47 21.34 4.13
C TYR A 105 11.29 22.20 4.58
N GLN A 106 11.18 22.42 5.89
CA GLN A 106 10.19 23.35 6.44
C GLN A 106 10.84 24.73 6.56
N ALA A 107 10.45 25.63 5.68
CA ALA A 107 11.00 26.98 5.63
C ALA A 107 10.31 27.92 6.63
N GLN A 108 11.11 28.78 7.26
CA GLN A 108 10.68 29.83 8.18
C GLN A 108 11.36 31.14 7.78
N THR A 109 10.78 31.86 6.81
CA THR A 109 11.39 33.03 6.16
C THR A 109 10.69 34.34 6.54
N ARG A 110 10.74 34.72 7.83
CA ARG A 110 10.10 35.96 8.32
C ARG A 110 10.69 37.25 7.74
N SER A 111 11.93 37.21 7.27
CA SER A 111 12.60 38.32 6.57
C SER A 111 12.80 38.05 5.08
N GLY A 112 12.27 36.94 4.55
CA GLY A 112 12.64 36.40 3.23
C GLY A 112 13.80 35.41 3.32
N GLY A 113 14.08 34.72 2.23
CA GLY A 113 15.15 33.73 2.18
C GLY A 113 15.51 33.34 0.75
N THR A 114 16.50 32.47 0.61
CA THR A 114 16.99 32.03 -0.70
C THR A 114 17.21 30.53 -0.70
N PHE A 115 16.77 29.86 -1.75
CA PHE A 115 17.06 28.46 -2.03
C PHE A 115 17.88 28.36 -3.32
N ALA A 116 19.00 27.63 -3.30
CA ALA A 116 19.88 27.48 -4.44
C ALA A 116 20.12 26.01 -4.78
N ILE A 117 20.18 25.71 -6.07
CA ILE A 117 20.49 24.38 -6.60
C ILE A 117 21.76 24.50 -7.41
N TRP A 118 22.79 23.80 -6.95
CA TRP A 118 24.09 23.80 -7.57
C TRP A 118 24.27 22.55 -8.43
N PRO A 119 24.71 22.70 -9.69
CA PRO A 119 25.12 21.55 -10.48
C PRO A 119 26.36 20.92 -9.85
N SER A 120 26.45 19.59 -9.90
CA SER A 120 27.62 18.88 -9.42
C SER A 120 28.64 18.71 -10.55
N ALA A 121 29.92 18.93 -10.25
CA ALA A 121 31.00 18.80 -11.22
C ALA A 121 31.31 17.32 -11.49
N GLY A 122 31.34 16.93 -12.77
CA GLY A 122 31.66 15.59 -13.23
C GLY A 122 30.54 14.98 -14.07
N ALA A 123 30.85 14.58 -15.30
CA ALA A 123 29.96 14.01 -16.34
C ALA A 123 28.81 14.94 -16.77
N GLY A 124 28.75 15.32 -18.06
CA GLY A 124 27.78 16.23 -18.72
C GLY A 124 26.29 15.87 -18.59
N ALA A 125 25.83 15.72 -17.35
CA ALA A 125 24.50 15.36 -16.91
C ALA A 125 23.53 16.53 -17.05
N ASN A 126 22.32 16.20 -17.50
CA ASN A 126 21.17 17.10 -17.46
C ASN A 126 20.16 16.52 -16.47
N TRP A 127 19.92 17.24 -15.38
CA TRP A 127 18.95 16.85 -14.36
C TRP A 127 17.62 17.54 -14.60
N THR A 128 16.54 16.81 -14.42
CA THR A 128 15.19 17.36 -14.38
C THR A 128 14.70 17.27 -12.94
N LEU A 129 14.15 18.36 -12.42
CA LEU A 129 13.78 18.54 -11.02
C LEU A 129 12.36 19.10 -10.96
N ASP A 130 11.46 18.55 -10.17
CA ASP A 130 10.19 19.21 -9.84
C ASP A 130 10.29 19.86 -8.45
N ILE A 131 9.97 21.15 -8.37
CA ILE A 131 10.11 21.94 -7.14
C ILE A 131 8.75 22.48 -6.77
N ALA A 132 8.38 22.34 -5.50
CA ALA A 132 7.13 22.85 -4.98
C ALA A 132 7.31 23.52 -3.63
N ALA A 133 6.55 24.59 -3.42
CA ALA A 133 6.43 25.27 -2.13
C ALA A 133 4.96 25.51 -1.79
N VAL A 134 4.51 25.08 -0.61
CA VAL A 134 3.10 25.22 -0.18
C VAL A 134 2.96 25.54 1.30
N GLN A 135 1.94 26.32 1.64
CA GLN A 135 1.45 26.43 3.01
C GLN A 135 0.59 25.21 3.35
N GLY A 136 0.67 24.74 4.59
CA GLY A 136 -0.15 23.64 5.11
C GLY A 136 0.65 22.59 5.87
N GLY A 137 -0.04 21.50 6.25
CA GLY A 137 0.53 20.49 7.14
C GLY A 137 1.61 19.59 6.53
N ASN A 138 1.72 19.49 5.20
CA ASN A 138 2.62 18.53 4.56
C ASN A 138 3.23 19.06 3.24
N PRO A 139 4.46 18.63 2.88
CA PRO A 139 5.06 18.95 1.58
C PRO A 139 4.29 18.30 0.41
N VAL A 140 4.45 18.87 -0.78
CA VAL A 140 3.86 18.35 -2.03
C VAL A 140 4.53 17.05 -2.43
N HIS A 141 5.85 17.07 -2.60
CA HIS A 141 6.64 15.87 -2.83
C HIS A 141 6.89 15.18 -1.50
N ARG A 142 6.40 13.94 -1.36
CA ARG A 142 6.60 13.15 -0.15
C ARG A 142 6.40 11.67 -0.39
N ARG A 143 7.03 10.88 0.48
CA ARG A 143 6.70 9.47 0.64
C ARG A 143 5.39 9.34 1.42
N MET A 144 4.47 8.53 0.92
CA MET A 144 3.26 8.18 1.65
C MET A 144 3.59 7.20 2.77
N THR A 145 2.90 7.35 3.91
CA THR A 145 3.11 6.49 5.08
C THR A 145 2.43 5.14 4.96
N GLN A 146 1.33 5.08 4.20
CA GLN A 146 0.58 3.86 3.94
C GLN A 146 1.06 3.20 2.64
N LEU A 147 1.22 1.89 2.69
CA LEU A 147 1.61 1.08 1.55
C LEU A 147 0.39 0.76 0.66
N PRO A 148 0.62 0.46 -0.63
CA PRO A 148 -0.40 -0.21 -1.43
C PRO A 148 -0.82 -1.50 -0.73
N LEU A 149 -2.11 -1.83 -0.82
CA LEU A 149 -2.64 -3.05 -0.22
C LEU A 149 -2.79 -4.12 -1.31
N LEU A 150 -2.20 -5.29 -1.09
CA LEU A 150 -2.43 -6.45 -1.93
C LEU A 150 -3.79 -7.08 -1.58
N GLY A 151 -4.63 -7.31 -2.58
CA GLY A 151 -5.81 -8.16 -2.44
C GLY A 151 -5.38 -9.62 -2.46
N ASP A 152 -5.05 -10.10 -3.66
CA ASP A 152 -4.47 -11.42 -3.92
C ASP A 152 -4.01 -11.51 -5.38
N THR A 153 -3.44 -12.66 -5.75
CA THR A 153 -2.92 -12.99 -7.07
C THR A 153 -3.57 -14.26 -7.65
N SER A 154 -3.57 -14.40 -8.96
CA SER A 154 -3.71 -15.68 -9.66
C SER A 154 -2.34 -16.06 -10.27
N ALA A 155 -2.32 -16.99 -11.22
CA ALA A 155 -1.11 -17.31 -11.98
C ALA A 155 -0.59 -16.10 -12.78
N THR A 156 -1.48 -15.28 -13.34
CA THR A 156 -1.10 -14.23 -14.30
C THR A 156 -1.76 -12.88 -14.04
N GLN A 157 -2.45 -12.75 -12.89
CA GLN A 157 -3.20 -11.55 -12.54
C GLN A 157 -3.00 -11.18 -11.07
N ALA A 158 -3.27 -9.93 -10.73
CA ALA A 158 -3.24 -9.45 -9.36
C ALA A 158 -4.26 -8.33 -9.12
N ILE A 159 -4.75 -8.25 -7.88
CA ILE A 159 -5.55 -7.11 -7.41
C ILE A 159 -4.71 -6.31 -6.42
N ILE A 160 -4.48 -5.04 -6.73
CA ILE A 160 -3.75 -4.12 -5.86
C ILE A 160 -4.63 -2.90 -5.58
N PHE A 161 -4.56 -2.37 -4.37
CA PHE A 161 -5.28 -1.18 -3.95
C PHE A 161 -4.33 -0.04 -3.58
N SER A 162 -4.76 1.19 -3.81
CA SER A 162 -4.08 2.37 -3.29
C SER A 162 -4.14 2.40 -1.76
N PRO A 163 -3.30 3.23 -1.12
CA PRO A 163 -3.62 3.75 0.19
C PRO A 163 -5.07 4.30 0.25
N PRO A 164 -5.73 4.24 1.41
CA PRO A 164 -7.06 4.81 1.58
C PRO A 164 -7.00 6.32 1.43
N PHE A 165 -7.80 6.87 0.52
CA PHE A 165 -7.88 8.33 0.32
C PHE A 165 -9.07 8.95 1.05
N PHE A 166 -10.03 8.13 1.50
CA PHE A 166 -11.15 8.57 2.31
C PHE A 166 -11.68 7.42 3.17
N VAL A 167 -11.81 7.65 4.48
CA VAL A 167 -12.39 6.67 5.41
C VAL A 167 -13.67 7.30 5.97
N PRO A 168 -14.86 6.78 5.64
CA PRO A 168 -16.11 7.29 6.18
C PRO A 168 -16.10 7.17 7.71
N ALA A 169 -16.55 8.21 8.41
CA ALA A 169 -16.84 8.10 9.82
C ALA A 169 -18.01 7.13 9.99
N PHE A 170 -17.85 6.12 10.85
CA PHE A 170 -18.92 5.19 11.14
C PHE A 170 -19.84 5.83 12.20
N GLU A 171 -21.04 6.26 11.82
CA GLU A 171 -22.03 6.76 12.78
C GLU A 171 -22.80 5.59 13.40
N GLU A 172 -22.85 5.57 14.73
CA GLU A 172 -23.63 4.56 15.44
C GLU A 172 -25.13 4.81 15.26
N PRO A 173 -25.92 3.76 14.93
CA PRO A 173 -27.36 3.89 14.83
C PRO A 173 -27.98 4.36 16.16
N THR A 174 -28.83 5.39 16.11
CA THR A 174 -29.54 5.92 17.28
C THR A 174 -31.02 5.51 17.29
N TYR A 175 -31.55 5.18 18.46
CA TYR A 175 -32.97 4.83 18.63
C TYR A 175 -33.86 6.10 18.59
N PRO A 176 -35.07 6.06 18.01
CA PRO A 176 -35.76 4.93 17.36
C PRO A 176 -35.49 4.80 15.85
N ASN A 177 -34.88 5.81 15.23
CA ASN A 177 -34.64 5.84 13.79
C ASN A 177 -33.21 5.41 13.47
N TYR A 178 -32.97 4.10 13.46
CA TYR A 178 -31.67 3.53 13.14
C TYR A 178 -31.64 2.93 11.74
N THR A 179 -30.73 3.43 10.93
CA THR A 179 -30.38 2.86 9.63
C THR A 179 -29.09 2.07 9.76
N PHE A 180 -29.16 0.79 9.40
CA PHE A 180 -27.98 -0.05 9.23
C PHE A 180 -27.43 0.10 7.82
N GLN A 181 -26.16 -0.27 7.62
CA GLN A 181 -25.63 -0.39 6.27
C GLN A 181 -26.46 -1.42 5.50
N GLU A 182 -26.98 -1.05 4.34
CA GLU A 182 -27.81 -1.96 3.57
C GLU A 182 -27.01 -3.18 3.09
N ALA A 183 -27.70 -4.28 2.79
CA ALA A 183 -27.08 -5.48 2.24
C ALA A 183 -26.42 -5.19 0.88
N ILE A 184 -27.05 -4.29 0.12
CA ILE A 184 -26.48 -3.61 -1.04
C ILE A 184 -26.57 -2.12 -0.71
N PRO A 185 -25.48 -1.42 -0.40
CA PRO A 185 -25.53 0.02 -0.20
C PRO A 185 -26.12 0.71 -1.43
N SER A 186 -27.28 1.34 -1.29
CA SER A 186 -28.01 2.04 -2.35
C SER A 186 -27.22 3.16 -3.01
N ASP A 187 -26.12 3.61 -2.39
CA ASP A 187 -25.20 4.60 -2.93
C ASP A 187 -23.75 4.11 -2.77
N PHE A 188 -23.33 3.20 -3.64
CA PHE A 188 -21.92 2.78 -3.77
C PHE A 188 -21.08 3.82 -4.52
N SER A 189 -21.59 5.04 -4.67
CA SER A 189 -20.86 6.14 -5.25
C SER A 189 -20.00 6.81 -4.18
N LEU A 190 -18.81 7.22 -4.59
CA LEU A 190 -17.96 8.06 -3.75
C LEU A 190 -18.76 9.31 -3.39
N PRO A 191 -18.82 9.74 -2.12
CA PRO A 191 -19.57 10.93 -1.73
C PRO A 191 -19.18 12.11 -2.61
N SER A 192 -20.15 12.92 -3.03
CA SER A 192 -19.94 13.99 -4.03
C SER A 192 -18.94 15.05 -3.58
N SER A 193 -18.73 15.17 -2.26
CA SER A 193 -17.74 16.06 -1.64
C SER A 193 -16.30 15.52 -1.69
N VAL A 194 -16.10 14.27 -2.08
CA VAL A 194 -14.81 13.59 -2.09
C VAL A 194 -14.40 13.28 -3.53
N SER A 195 -13.24 13.77 -3.93
CA SER A 195 -12.62 13.43 -5.22
C SER A 195 -11.60 12.32 -5.05
N ALA A 196 -11.66 11.29 -5.90
CA ALA A 196 -10.60 10.27 -5.94
C ALA A 196 -9.29 10.88 -6.46
N PRO A 197 -8.13 10.60 -5.84
CA PRO A 197 -6.84 11.12 -6.29
C PRO A 197 -6.45 10.52 -7.65
N ASN A 198 -5.63 11.25 -8.41
CA ASN A 198 -5.05 10.72 -9.63
C ASN A 198 -3.90 9.77 -9.28
N ALA A 199 -4.23 8.50 -9.06
CA ALA A 199 -3.29 7.47 -8.67
C ALA A 199 -2.91 6.57 -9.87
N THR A 200 -1.62 6.31 -10.02
CA THR A 200 -1.04 5.39 -11.00
C THR A 200 -0.32 4.26 -10.27
N LEU A 201 -0.62 3.02 -10.65
CA LEU A 201 0.12 1.84 -10.20
C LEU A 201 1.34 1.64 -11.09
N LEU A 202 2.51 1.47 -10.47
CA LEU A 202 3.73 1.00 -11.10
C LEU A 202 3.99 -0.43 -10.59
N LEU A 203 4.06 -1.40 -11.50
CA LEU A 203 4.24 -2.81 -11.18
C LEU A 203 5.35 -3.40 -12.05
N PHE A 204 6.30 -4.09 -11.44
CA PHE A 204 7.43 -4.69 -12.17
C PHE A 204 7.96 -5.93 -11.45
N PRO A 205 8.61 -6.86 -12.17
CA PRO A 205 9.35 -7.95 -11.55
C PRO A 205 10.34 -7.40 -10.52
N THR A 206 10.41 -8.01 -9.34
CA THR A 206 11.24 -7.51 -8.22
C THR A 206 12.74 -7.49 -8.56
N ALA A 207 13.21 -8.37 -9.46
CA ALA A 207 14.59 -8.34 -9.93
C ALA A 207 14.91 -7.02 -10.67
N ASP A 208 13.97 -6.53 -11.48
CA ASP A 208 14.11 -5.29 -12.25
C ASP A 208 13.99 -4.07 -11.34
N ALA A 209 13.16 -4.14 -10.29
CA ALA A 209 13.05 -3.13 -9.24
C ALA A 209 14.42 -2.71 -8.69
N ASN A 210 15.15 -3.72 -8.23
CA ASN A 210 16.39 -3.56 -7.48
C ASN A 210 17.53 -3.09 -8.38
N ALA A 211 17.47 -3.40 -9.68
CA ALA A 211 18.47 -2.98 -10.67
C ALA A 211 18.23 -1.55 -11.20
N THR A 212 16.98 -1.07 -11.17
CA THR A 212 16.58 0.11 -11.96
C THR A 212 16.25 1.35 -11.11
N VAL A 213 15.93 1.18 -9.81
CA VAL A 213 15.32 2.24 -9.00
C VAL A 213 16.15 2.61 -7.77
N TRP A 214 16.89 3.71 -7.87
CA TRP A 214 17.65 4.29 -6.76
C TRP A 214 16.98 5.54 -6.17
N LEU A 215 16.00 6.10 -6.89
CA LEU A 215 15.28 7.32 -6.52
C LEU A 215 13.83 7.02 -6.13
N THR A 216 13.66 6.00 -5.27
CA THR A 216 12.37 5.43 -4.84
C THR A 216 11.44 6.42 -4.17
N ASN A 217 11.95 7.54 -3.61
CA ASN A 217 11.14 8.57 -2.97
C ASN A 217 10.71 9.71 -3.92
N SER A 218 11.18 9.70 -5.17
CA SER A 218 10.81 10.69 -6.18
C SER A 218 9.76 10.14 -7.15
N ALA A 219 8.53 10.64 -7.03
CA ALA A 219 7.43 10.28 -7.94
C ALA A 219 7.79 10.49 -9.42
N CYS A 220 8.45 11.60 -9.76
CA CYS A 220 8.79 11.87 -11.15
C CYS A 220 9.91 10.96 -11.68
N ALA A 221 10.90 10.58 -10.86
CA ALA A 221 11.90 9.57 -11.28
C ALA A 221 11.26 8.20 -11.49
N MET A 222 10.35 7.82 -10.58
CA MET A 222 9.59 6.59 -10.70
C MET A 222 8.76 6.57 -11.97
N THR A 223 8.18 7.70 -12.40
CA THR A 223 7.43 7.75 -13.67
C THR A 223 8.33 7.82 -14.91
N SER A 224 9.48 8.51 -14.86
CA SER A 224 10.33 8.81 -16.02
C SER A 224 11.32 7.69 -16.37
N LYS A 225 11.97 7.08 -15.36
CA LYS A 225 12.85 5.92 -15.48
C LYS A 225 12.06 4.62 -15.46
N LEU A 226 10.90 4.67 -14.79
CA LEU A 226 9.79 3.73 -14.82
C LEU A 226 9.64 3.05 -16.16
N GLY A 227 9.13 3.80 -17.15
CA GLY A 227 8.52 3.21 -18.35
C GLY A 227 7.64 1.99 -18.02
N GLY A 228 7.11 1.95 -16.79
CA GLY A 228 6.93 0.71 -16.04
C GLY A 228 5.79 -0.08 -16.64
N VAL A 229 6.01 -1.38 -16.80
CA VAL A 229 5.11 -2.32 -17.47
C VAL A 229 3.68 -2.20 -16.90
N ILE A 230 2.83 -1.43 -17.57
CA ILE A 230 1.36 -1.51 -17.45
C ILE A 230 0.95 -2.46 -18.57
N THR A 231 0.97 -3.77 -18.31
CA THR A 231 0.64 -4.81 -19.30
C THR A 231 -0.83 -4.75 -19.71
N ASN A 232 -1.72 -4.40 -18.79
CA ASN A 232 -3.11 -3.97 -18.97
C ASN A 232 -3.70 -3.85 -17.56
N THR A 233 -4.31 -2.71 -17.21
CA THR A 233 -4.97 -2.57 -15.89
C THR A 233 -6.37 -1.99 -16.01
N VAL A 234 -7.34 -2.65 -15.36
CA VAL A 234 -8.68 -2.08 -15.15
C VAL A 234 -8.68 -1.37 -13.81
N THR A 235 -8.96 -0.07 -13.81
CA THR A 235 -8.98 0.74 -12.59
C THR A 235 -10.41 1.07 -12.17
N ARG A 236 -10.73 0.83 -10.90
CA ARG A 236 -12.03 1.17 -10.29
C ARG A 236 -11.84 1.92 -8.98
N THR A 237 -12.84 2.70 -8.58
CA THR A 237 -12.91 3.25 -7.23
C THR A 237 -13.83 2.34 -6.41
N VAL A 238 -13.35 1.85 -5.28
CA VAL A 238 -14.08 0.87 -4.46
C VAL A 238 -14.02 1.22 -2.98
N TYR A 239 -15.09 0.88 -2.26
CA TYR A 239 -15.16 0.92 -0.81
C TYR A 239 -14.76 -0.45 -0.23
N ARG A 240 -13.94 -0.46 0.83
CA ARG A 240 -13.48 -1.69 1.53
C ARG A 240 -13.76 -1.67 3.03
N ASP A 241 -15.01 -1.39 3.42
CA ASP A 241 -15.45 -1.33 4.82
C ASP A 241 -14.49 -0.48 5.69
N SER A 242 -13.89 -1.05 6.74
CA SER A 242 -12.95 -0.36 7.64
C SER A 242 -11.67 0.11 6.96
N ASN A 243 -11.36 -0.41 5.76
CA ASN A 243 -10.20 0.00 4.97
C ASN A 243 -10.48 1.22 4.08
N GLY A 244 -11.69 1.79 4.13
CA GLY A 244 -12.07 3.01 3.43
C GLY A 244 -12.16 2.87 1.92
N TRP A 245 -12.28 4.02 1.27
CA TRP A 245 -12.29 4.19 -0.18
C TRP A 245 -10.88 4.17 -0.75
N ARG A 246 -10.70 3.39 -1.83
CA ARG A 246 -9.42 3.14 -2.49
C ARG A 246 -9.59 3.06 -3.99
N ARG A 247 -8.50 3.30 -4.71
CA ARG A 247 -8.37 2.89 -6.12
C ARG A 247 -8.00 1.41 -6.13
N GLN A 248 -8.70 0.63 -6.94
CA GLN A 248 -8.41 -0.78 -7.20
C GLN A 248 -7.86 -0.89 -8.62
N TRP A 249 -6.72 -1.57 -8.76
CA TRP A 249 -6.17 -1.99 -10.04
C TRP A 249 -6.28 -3.51 -10.15
N PHE A 250 -6.87 -3.95 -11.24
CA PHE A 250 -6.80 -5.33 -11.68
C PHE A 250 -5.74 -5.43 -12.78
N ALA A 251 -4.60 -6.03 -12.46
CA ALA A 251 -3.46 -6.17 -13.35
C ALA A 251 -3.47 -7.54 -14.03
N GLU A 252 -3.25 -7.56 -15.34
CA GLU A 252 -3.26 -8.78 -16.16
C GLU A 252 -1.95 -8.96 -16.94
N GLY A 253 -1.71 -10.16 -17.45
CA GLY A 253 -0.53 -10.47 -18.25
C GLY A 253 0.77 -10.57 -17.43
N LEU A 254 0.65 -10.89 -16.14
CA LEU A 254 1.79 -11.19 -15.28
C LEU A 254 2.32 -12.60 -15.58
N SER A 255 3.59 -12.83 -15.30
CA SER A 255 4.23 -14.15 -15.38
C SER A 255 3.92 -14.95 -14.12
N ALA A 256 3.64 -16.25 -14.28
CA ALA A 256 3.43 -17.16 -13.15
C ALA A 256 4.68 -17.33 -12.29
N SER A 257 4.48 -17.71 -11.02
CA SER A 257 5.55 -17.97 -10.05
C SER A 257 6.60 -16.86 -9.91
N THR A 258 6.21 -15.60 -10.14
CA THR A 258 7.13 -14.45 -10.25
C THR A 258 6.86 -13.45 -9.12
N ASN A 259 7.94 -12.93 -8.52
CA ASN A 259 7.87 -11.86 -7.53
C ASN A 259 7.78 -10.51 -8.24
N TYR A 260 6.84 -9.69 -7.82
CA TYR A 260 6.65 -8.33 -8.30
C TYR A 260 6.72 -7.35 -7.14
N THR A 261 7.10 -6.11 -7.46
CA THR A 261 7.05 -4.97 -6.55
C THR A 261 6.15 -3.90 -7.13
N ALA A 262 5.24 -3.41 -6.31
CA ALA A 262 4.23 -2.43 -6.63
C ALA A 262 4.52 -1.11 -5.90
N TYR A 263 4.38 -0.01 -6.63
CA TYR A 263 4.39 1.35 -6.10
C TYR A 263 3.14 2.09 -6.58
N VAL A 264 2.62 2.98 -5.76
CA VAL A 264 1.52 3.87 -6.14
C VAL A 264 2.05 5.30 -6.16
N VAL A 265 1.87 5.96 -7.30
CA VAL A 265 2.16 7.39 -7.46
C VAL A 265 0.85 8.16 -7.48
N GLU A 266 0.71 9.15 -6.61
CA GLU A 266 -0.47 10.02 -6.54
C GLU A 266 -0.12 11.46 -6.95
N ASP A 267 -0.98 12.05 -7.77
CA ASP A 267 -0.90 13.44 -8.24
C ASP A 267 0.47 13.82 -8.87
N ASN A 268 1.15 12.81 -9.42
CA ASN A 268 2.52 12.88 -9.95
C ASN A 268 3.53 13.52 -8.97
N ALA A 269 3.29 13.42 -7.65
CA ALA A 269 4.10 14.09 -6.64
C ALA A 269 4.42 13.21 -5.43
N ARG A 270 3.49 12.32 -5.07
CA ARG A 270 3.59 11.46 -3.91
C ARG A 270 3.83 10.05 -4.36
N VAL A 271 4.68 9.32 -3.64
CA VAL A 271 4.98 7.93 -3.94
C VAL A 271 4.82 7.08 -2.69
N SER A 272 4.24 5.89 -2.83
CA SER A 272 4.13 4.93 -1.73
C SER A 272 5.48 4.27 -1.44
N GLY A 273 5.57 3.58 -0.31
CA GLY A 273 6.59 2.53 -0.17
C GLY A 273 6.32 1.35 -1.11
N PRO A 274 7.30 0.45 -1.28
CA PRO A 274 7.10 -0.78 -2.03
C PRO A 274 6.05 -1.67 -1.34
N SER A 275 5.21 -2.32 -2.14
CA SER A 275 4.40 -3.46 -1.74
C SER A 275 4.82 -4.65 -2.60
N TYR A 276 5.05 -5.81 -1.99
CA TYR A 276 5.51 -6.99 -2.72
C TYR A 276 4.31 -7.91 -2.98
N LEU A 277 4.42 -8.72 -4.04
CA LEU A 277 3.44 -9.75 -4.34
C LEU A 277 4.11 -10.88 -5.11
N ARG A 278 3.56 -12.08 -4.99
CA ARG A 278 3.97 -13.24 -5.78
C ARG A 278 2.78 -13.79 -6.56
N THR A 279 2.94 -13.94 -7.86
CA THR A 279 1.96 -14.66 -8.69
C THR A 279 2.03 -16.15 -8.41
N LYS A 280 0.88 -16.82 -8.51
CA LYS A 280 0.75 -18.24 -8.20
C LYS A 280 1.35 -19.12 -9.29
N SER A 281 1.42 -20.42 -9.02
CA SER A 281 1.83 -21.42 -10.00
C SER A 281 0.99 -21.36 -11.28
N GLN A 282 1.59 -21.72 -12.42
CA GLN A 282 0.93 -21.70 -13.74
C GLN A 282 -0.34 -22.57 -13.80
N THR A 283 -0.41 -23.59 -12.94
CA THR A 283 -1.52 -24.54 -12.84
C THR A 283 -2.59 -24.11 -11.83
N PHE A 284 -2.47 -22.93 -11.21
CA PHE A 284 -3.43 -22.45 -10.23
C PHE A 284 -4.82 -22.22 -10.89
N PRO A 285 -5.87 -22.91 -10.44
CA PRO A 285 -7.11 -23.03 -11.23
C PRO A 285 -8.17 -21.96 -10.91
N CYS A 286 -8.06 -21.25 -9.78
CA CYS A 286 -9.15 -20.40 -9.30
C CYS A 286 -9.08 -18.97 -9.88
N PRO A 287 -10.18 -18.45 -10.47
CA PRO A 287 -10.26 -17.07 -10.92
C PRO A 287 -10.43 -16.10 -9.75
N LEU A 288 -9.98 -14.85 -9.95
CA LEU A 288 -10.14 -13.77 -8.98
C LEU A 288 -11.59 -13.28 -8.93
N VAL A 289 -12.10 -13.05 -7.72
CA VAL A 289 -13.40 -12.41 -7.47
C VAL A 289 -13.17 -11.09 -6.73
N HIS A 290 -13.76 -10.01 -7.23
CA HIS A 290 -13.55 -8.68 -6.64
C HIS A 290 -14.69 -7.70 -6.91
N SER A 291 -14.61 -6.51 -6.30
CA SER A 291 -15.55 -5.41 -6.52
C SER A 291 -17.01 -5.83 -6.29
N LEU A 292 -17.26 -6.62 -5.24
CA LEU A 292 -18.60 -7.02 -4.82
C LEU A 292 -19.12 -6.00 -3.79
N PRO A 293 -20.23 -5.28 -4.06
CA PRO A 293 -20.69 -4.23 -3.16
C PRO A 293 -21.15 -4.76 -1.80
N TYR A 294 -21.76 -5.93 -1.77
CA TYR A 294 -22.24 -6.59 -0.56
C TYR A 294 -21.13 -7.31 0.24
N CYS A 295 -19.98 -7.57 -0.40
CA CYS A 295 -18.82 -8.24 0.20
C CYS A 295 -17.52 -7.51 -0.20
N PRO A 296 -17.31 -6.28 0.29
CA PRO A 296 -16.24 -5.40 -0.21
C PRO A 296 -14.83 -5.86 0.19
N GLU A 297 -14.71 -6.77 1.15
CA GLU A 297 -13.43 -7.40 1.50
C GLU A 297 -13.03 -8.55 0.56
N VAL A 298 -13.95 -9.07 -0.26
CA VAL A 298 -13.64 -10.14 -1.24
C VAL A 298 -12.85 -9.54 -2.41
N SER A 299 -11.59 -9.95 -2.49
CA SER A 299 -10.63 -9.53 -3.53
C SER A 299 -9.56 -10.60 -3.72
N TYR A 300 -9.99 -11.85 -3.85
CA TYR A 300 -9.14 -13.04 -3.84
C TYR A 300 -9.70 -14.15 -4.74
N PRO A 301 -8.93 -15.21 -5.04
CA PRO A 301 -9.39 -16.31 -5.89
C PRO A 301 -10.45 -17.16 -5.18
N VAL A 302 -11.50 -17.54 -5.91
CA VAL A 302 -12.61 -18.36 -5.42
C VAL A 302 -12.75 -19.58 -6.35
N PRO A 303 -13.09 -20.78 -5.85
CA PRO A 303 -13.16 -22.00 -6.65
C PRO A 303 -14.40 -22.01 -7.55
N LEU A 304 -14.40 -21.14 -8.55
CA LEU A 304 -15.43 -21.03 -9.58
C LEU A 304 -14.85 -21.46 -10.93
N PRO A 305 -15.67 -22.01 -11.83
CA PRO A 305 -15.28 -22.19 -13.24
C PRO A 305 -14.80 -20.88 -13.87
N ALA A 306 -14.14 -20.98 -15.03
CA ALA A 306 -13.73 -19.81 -15.79
C ALA A 306 -14.89 -18.81 -15.97
N PRO A 307 -14.66 -17.50 -15.80
CA PRO A 307 -15.68 -16.49 -16.00
C PRO A 307 -16.31 -16.57 -17.40
N PRO A 308 -17.60 -16.23 -17.55
CA PRO A 308 -18.28 -16.33 -18.83
C PRO A 308 -17.77 -15.29 -19.84
N GLY A 309 -17.85 -15.63 -21.13
CA GLY A 309 -17.52 -14.73 -22.23
C GLY A 309 -16.01 -14.45 -22.33
N SER A 310 -15.65 -13.19 -22.50
CA SER A 310 -14.25 -12.73 -22.54
C SER A 310 -13.76 -12.19 -21.20
N ALA A 311 -14.54 -12.36 -20.12
CA ALA A 311 -14.15 -11.87 -18.81
C ALA A 311 -13.04 -12.75 -18.24
N THR A 312 -12.10 -12.12 -17.53
CA THR A 312 -10.93 -12.79 -16.96
C THR A 312 -10.96 -12.81 -15.42
N SER A 313 -11.98 -12.20 -14.83
CA SER A 313 -12.31 -12.24 -13.40
C SER A 313 -13.82 -12.15 -13.17
N TYR A 314 -14.25 -12.43 -11.94
CA TYR A 314 -15.62 -12.19 -11.51
C TYR A 314 -15.76 -10.86 -10.77
N THR A 315 -16.82 -10.13 -11.12
CA THR A 315 -17.24 -8.87 -10.50
C THR A 315 -18.73 -8.93 -10.15
N SER A 316 -19.26 -7.84 -9.60
CA SER A 316 -20.69 -7.73 -9.34
C SER A 316 -21.57 -7.87 -10.60
N GLU A 317 -20.98 -7.68 -11.79
CA GLU A 317 -21.69 -7.70 -13.06
C GLU A 317 -21.84 -9.10 -13.69
N ASN A 318 -20.98 -10.05 -13.32
CA ASN A 318 -20.94 -11.38 -13.97
C ASN A 318 -20.86 -12.56 -12.98
N ILE A 319 -20.84 -12.31 -11.66
CA ILE A 319 -20.90 -13.36 -10.65
C ILE A 319 -22.25 -14.11 -10.74
N PRO A 320 -22.28 -15.45 -10.62
CA PRO A 320 -23.53 -16.21 -10.68
C PRO A 320 -24.57 -15.74 -9.65
N GLN A 321 -25.80 -15.52 -10.13
CA GLN A 321 -26.89 -14.95 -9.32
C GLN A 321 -27.19 -15.77 -8.06
N ASN A 322 -27.15 -17.10 -8.17
CA ASN A 322 -27.39 -18.01 -7.06
C ASN A 322 -26.38 -17.83 -5.90
N ILE A 323 -25.13 -17.43 -6.19
CA ILE A 323 -24.12 -17.14 -5.17
C ILE A 323 -24.41 -15.78 -4.52
N GLN A 324 -24.70 -14.79 -5.36
CA GLN A 324 -25.07 -13.45 -4.91
C GLN A 324 -26.30 -13.47 -4.00
N ASP A 325 -27.34 -14.21 -4.37
CA ASP A 325 -28.59 -14.33 -3.62
C ASP A 325 -28.36 -14.89 -2.22
N VAL A 326 -27.46 -15.87 -2.06
CA VAL A 326 -27.11 -16.44 -0.75
C VAL A 326 -26.47 -15.38 0.15
N ALA A 327 -25.49 -14.61 -0.35
CA ALA A 327 -24.86 -13.55 0.42
C ALA A 327 -25.87 -12.45 0.81
N ILE A 328 -26.61 -11.92 -0.17
CA ILE A 328 -27.52 -10.78 0.02
C ILE A 328 -28.70 -11.17 0.92
N SER A 329 -29.30 -12.35 0.73
CA SER A 329 -30.42 -12.80 1.55
C SER A 329 -29.99 -13.05 3.00
N SER A 330 -28.82 -13.65 3.22
CA SER A 330 -28.25 -13.86 4.55
C SER A 330 -28.01 -12.54 5.28
N LEU A 331 -27.35 -11.58 4.62
CA LEU A 331 -27.13 -10.23 5.14
C LEU A 331 -28.45 -9.51 5.46
N THR A 332 -29.43 -9.59 4.57
CA THR A 332 -30.74 -8.93 4.72
C THR A 332 -31.51 -9.50 5.90
N ASN A 333 -31.61 -10.84 5.98
CA ASN A 333 -32.34 -11.52 7.04
C ASN A 333 -31.67 -11.30 8.40
N PHE A 334 -30.34 -11.36 8.47
CA PHE A 334 -29.61 -11.06 9.70
C PHE A 334 -29.83 -9.61 10.15
N THR A 335 -29.74 -8.65 9.22
CA THR A 335 -29.98 -7.24 9.52
C THR A 335 -31.41 -7.00 10.03
N ARG A 336 -32.41 -7.72 9.48
CA ARG A 336 -33.79 -7.68 9.99
C ARG A 336 -33.89 -8.24 11.41
N SER A 337 -33.25 -9.37 11.70
CA SER A 337 -33.21 -9.95 13.05
C SER A 337 -32.53 -9.01 14.04
N LEU A 338 -31.41 -8.39 13.66
CA LEU A 338 -30.70 -7.43 14.50
C LEU A 338 -31.55 -6.19 14.80
N ARG A 339 -32.39 -5.75 13.87
CA ARG A 339 -33.33 -4.63 14.08
C ARG A 339 -34.41 -4.90 15.12
N THR A 340 -34.63 -6.15 15.53
CA THR A 340 -35.54 -6.47 16.64
C THR A 340 -34.98 -6.04 18.00
N PHE A 341 -33.65 -5.82 18.09
CA PHE A 341 -33.01 -5.23 19.25
C PHE A 341 -33.01 -3.70 19.13
N PRO A 342 -33.35 -2.96 20.21
CA PRO A 342 -33.42 -1.49 20.22
C PRO A 342 -32.01 -0.87 20.31
N CYS A 343 -31.28 -0.96 19.20
CA CYS A 343 -29.92 -0.43 19.02
C CYS A 343 -29.84 1.07 19.34
N GLY A 344 -28.81 1.47 20.09
CA GLY A 344 -28.60 2.87 20.50
C GLY A 344 -29.43 3.32 21.71
N ARG A 345 -30.37 2.51 22.19
CA ARG A 345 -31.05 2.71 23.49
C ARG A 345 -30.57 1.71 24.53
N ASP A 346 -30.59 0.43 24.17
CA ASP A 346 -30.20 -0.65 25.07
C ASP A 346 -28.80 -1.16 24.68
N TRP A 347 -27.99 -1.47 25.68
CA TRP A 347 -26.63 -1.98 25.49
C TRP A 347 -26.62 -3.48 25.76
N TYR A 348 -26.34 -4.30 24.75
CA TYR A 348 -26.04 -5.73 24.96
C TYR A 348 -24.56 -5.96 25.32
N SER A 349 -23.71 -4.95 25.06
CA SER A 349 -22.29 -4.93 25.38
C SER A 349 -21.83 -3.48 25.58
N ARG A 350 -20.84 -3.25 26.45
CA ARG A 350 -20.16 -1.95 26.59
C ARG A 350 -19.06 -1.73 25.54
N LEU A 351 -18.68 -2.78 24.83
CA LEU A 351 -17.55 -2.77 23.87
C LEU A 351 -18.01 -2.96 22.43
N GLN A 352 -19.26 -3.38 22.21
CA GLN A 352 -19.76 -3.78 20.91
C GLN A 352 -21.08 -3.08 20.60
N THR A 353 -21.23 -2.68 19.34
CA THR A 353 -22.37 -1.91 18.84
C THR A 353 -23.12 -2.75 17.82
N CYS A 354 -24.41 -2.48 17.61
CA CYS A 354 -25.17 -3.22 16.60
C CYS A 354 -24.52 -3.11 15.20
N SER A 355 -23.91 -1.97 14.88
CA SER A 355 -23.10 -1.86 13.66
C SER A 355 -21.94 -2.87 13.67
N GLY A 356 -21.16 -2.90 14.75
CA GLY A 356 -20.06 -3.87 14.91
C GLY A 356 -20.53 -5.31 14.73
N CYS A 357 -21.69 -5.67 15.30
CA CYS A 357 -22.33 -6.98 15.07
C CYS A 357 -22.64 -7.21 13.58
N GLN A 358 -23.25 -6.23 12.91
CA GLN A 358 -23.59 -6.35 11.49
C GLN A 358 -22.34 -6.50 10.61
N THR A 359 -21.30 -5.70 10.86
CA THR A 359 -20.02 -5.79 10.16
C THR A 359 -19.34 -7.13 10.40
N ALA A 360 -19.32 -7.63 11.65
CA ALA A 360 -18.77 -8.94 11.97
C ALA A 360 -19.50 -10.04 11.21
N TYR A 361 -20.84 -10.02 11.20
CA TYR A 361 -21.63 -10.99 10.44
C TYR A 361 -21.38 -10.89 8.93
N ARG A 362 -21.23 -9.68 8.39
CA ARG A 362 -20.90 -9.50 6.97
C ARG A 362 -19.57 -10.16 6.63
N LYS A 363 -18.52 -9.90 7.41
CA LYS A 363 -17.20 -10.52 7.19
C LYS A 363 -17.30 -12.04 7.21
N TRP A 364 -17.99 -12.59 8.21
CA TRP A 364 -18.20 -14.03 8.32
C TRP A 364 -18.95 -14.60 7.11
N VAL A 365 -20.12 -14.05 6.75
CA VAL A 365 -20.93 -14.61 5.65
C VAL A 365 -20.21 -14.50 4.31
N CYS A 366 -19.49 -13.40 4.06
CA CYS A 366 -18.69 -13.25 2.86
C CYS A 366 -17.57 -14.30 2.79
N SER A 367 -16.89 -14.59 3.90
CA SER A 367 -15.85 -15.63 3.94
C SER A 367 -16.39 -17.05 3.73
N VAL A 368 -17.64 -17.31 4.14
CA VAL A 368 -18.29 -18.62 3.97
C VAL A 368 -18.86 -18.78 2.57
N VAL A 369 -19.46 -17.74 2.00
CA VAL A 369 -20.07 -17.77 0.67
C VAL A 369 -19.00 -17.75 -0.43
N PHE A 370 -17.90 -17.03 -0.22
CA PHE A 370 -16.78 -16.96 -1.13
C PHE A 370 -15.56 -17.64 -0.51
N PRO A 371 -15.47 -18.99 -0.57
CA PRO A 371 -14.30 -19.71 -0.07
C PRO A 371 -13.07 -19.28 -0.87
N ARG A 372 -11.95 -19.14 -0.17
CA ARG A 372 -10.72 -18.65 -0.77
C ARG A 372 -9.88 -19.82 -1.27
N CYS A 373 -9.38 -19.74 -2.49
CA CYS A 373 -8.34 -20.66 -2.94
C CYS A 373 -6.96 -20.14 -2.57
N GLY A 374 -6.08 -21.06 -2.21
CA GLY A 374 -4.66 -20.81 -2.01
C GLY A 374 -3.81 -21.88 -2.68
N GLU A 375 -2.51 -21.75 -2.54
CA GLU A 375 -1.55 -22.80 -2.88
C GLU A 375 -0.62 -23.02 -1.68
N PRO A 376 -0.10 -24.24 -1.48
CA PRO A 376 0.84 -24.51 -0.40
C PRO A 376 2.07 -23.65 -0.56
N ILE A 377 2.67 -23.31 0.57
CA ILE A 377 3.92 -22.58 0.61
C ILE A 377 5.03 -23.51 0.07
N PRO A 378 5.75 -23.16 -1.01
CA PRO A 378 6.84 -24.01 -1.50
C PRO A 378 7.93 -24.19 -0.44
N ASP A 379 8.40 -25.42 -0.23
CA ASP A 379 9.37 -25.80 0.81
C ASP A 379 10.64 -24.94 0.83
N GLU A 380 11.07 -24.46 -0.34
CA GLU A 380 12.24 -23.59 -0.48
C GLU A 380 12.08 -22.25 0.26
N SER A 381 10.84 -21.76 0.36
CA SER A 381 10.50 -20.54 1.10
C SER A 381 10.26 -20.77 2.59
N LEU A 382 10.09 -22.03 3.03
CA LEU A 382 10.15 -22.41 4.44
C LEU A 382 11.61 -22.45 4.94
N ARG A 383 12.57 -22.70 4.03
CA ARG A 383 14.02 -22.76 4.32
C ARG A 383 14.72 -21.40 4.37
N SER A 384 14.13 -20.36 3.76
CA SER A 384 14.65 -18.99 3.78
C SER A 384 14.23 -18.19 5.01
N LEU A 385 13.45 -18.79 5.91
CA LEU A 385 13.04 -18.17 7.16
C LEU A 385 14.17 -18.38 8.18
N PRO A 386 14.52 -17.35 8.99
CA PRO A 386 15.58 -17.48 9.97
C PRO A 386 15.31 -18.71 10.85
N ALA A 387 16.35 -19.46 11.18
CA ALA A 387 16.27 -20.74 11.89
C ALA A 387 15.52 -20.67 13.24
N SER A 388 15.18 -19.47 13.72
CA SER A 388 14.25 -19.21 14.81
C SER A 388 12.77 -19.48 14.47
N LEU A 389 12.44 -20.02 13.28
CA LEU A 389 11.06 -20.32 12.87
C LEU A 389 10.74 -21.80 12.52
N THR A 390 11.71 -22.72 12.71
CA THR A 390 11.64 -24.11 12.20
C THR A 390 11.55 -25.23 13.25
N SER A 391 11.85 -25.02 14.53
CA SER A 391 11.89 -26.11 15.54
C SER A 391 10.58 -26.37 16.28
N GLN A 392 9.58 -25.51 16.20
CA GLN A 392 8.27 -25.81 16.81
C GLN A 392 7.28 -26.46 15.82
N LEU A 393 7.69 -26.76 14.57
CA LEU A 393 6.82 -27.38 13.54
C LEU A 393 6.92 -28.91 13.46
N ALA A 394 7.71 -29.57 14.31
CA ALA A 394 7.87 -31.03 14.27
C ALA A 394 7.43 -31.70 15.60
N PHE A 395 6.15 -32.06 15.67
CA PHE A 395 5.63 -33.09 16.59
C PHE A 395 4.52 -33.84 15.83
N ASN A 396 4.55 -35.14 15.54
CA ASN A 396 5.37 -36.26 15.98
C ASN A 396 5.49 -37.28 14.83
N ASP A 397 6.70 -37.81 14.60
CA ASP A 397 6.84 -39.26 14.48
C ASP A 397 7.89 -39.70 15.50
N ALA A 398 7.58 -40.76 16.24
CA ALA A 398 8.25 -41.08 17.50
C ALA A 398 9.50 -41.94 17.26
N SER A 399 10.68 -41.44 17.64
CA SER A 399 11.74 -42.25 18.28
C SER A 399 12.99 -41.44 18.65
N GLY A 400 13.24 -41.33 19.96
CA GLY A 400 14.57 -41.42 20.61
C GLY A 400 15.75 -40.58 20.13
N ALA A 401 16.22 -39.73 21.05
CA ALA A 401 17.62 -39.38 21.37
C ALA A 401 18.14 -37.97 21.03
N ASP A 402 18.45 -37.26 22.12
CA ASP A 402 19.63 -36.43 22.40
C ASP A 402 19.77 -34.99 21.84
N ASN A 403 19.49 -34.04 22.74
CA ASN A 403 20.19 -32.79 23.08
C ASN A 403 20.61 -31.72 22.04
N THR A 404 20.33 -30.48 22.50
CA THR A 404 20.94 -29.16 22.24
C THR A 404 20.48 -28.31 21.03
N ASP A 405 19.81 -27.20 21.36
CA ASP A 405 20.09 -25.81 20.92
C ASP A 405 18.94 -25.02 20.24
N SER A 406 18.70 -23.81 20.78
CA SER A 406 17.92 -22.64 20.29
C SER A 406 16.41 -22.74 19.98
N ASP A 407 15.64 -21.93 20.73
CA ASP A 407 14.21 -21.59 20.52
C ASP A 407 13.91 -21.19 19.06
N SER A 408 13.06 -21.96 18.40
CA SER A 408 12.50 -21.55 17.11
C SER A 408 11.02 -21.84 16.95
N GLU A 409 10.19 -20.82 17.27
CA GLU A 409 8.72 -20.73 17.06
C GLU A 409 8.27 -21.28 15.70
N PRO A 410 7.09 -21.86 15.52
CA PRO A 410 6.70 -22.48 14.27
C PRO A 410 6.15 -21.39 13.38
N LEU A 411 6.51 -21.39 12.09
CA LEU A 411 5.77 -20.56 11.14
C LEU A 411 4.28 -20.91 11.21
N PRO A 412 3.37 -19.93 11.30
CA PRO A 412 1.94 -20.22 11.26
C PRO A 412 1.66 -20.96 9.95
N GLN A 413 1.00 -22.11 10.02
CA GLN A 413 0.60 -22.86 8.83
C GLN A 413 -0.75 -22.33 8.34
N ALA A 414 -0.84 -22.08 7.03
CA ALA A 414 -2.10 -21.69 6.43
C ALA A 414 -3.04 -22.89 6.51
N ALA A 415 -4.28 -22.68 6.94
CA ALA A 415 -5.30 -23.73 7.04
C ALA A 415 -5.81 -24.16 5.65
N LEU A 416 -4.90 -24.73 4.85
CA LEU A 416 -5.14 -25.21 3.51
C LEU A 416 -5.69 -26.63 3.57
N VAL A 417 -6.81 -26.85 2.91
CA VAL A 417 -7.40 -28.17 2.72
C VAL A 417 -7.51 -28.44 1.23
N GLU A 418 -6.92 -29.54 0.78
CA GLU A 418 -7.06 -29.99 -0.59
C GLU A 418 -8.52 -30.42 -0.86
N ARG A 419 -9.09 -29.88 -1.93
CA ARG A 419 -10.42 -30.23 -2.42
C ARG A 419 -10.27 -30.99 -3.72
N LYS A 420 -10.87 -32.19 -3.76
CA LYS A 420 -10.88 -33.04 -4.96
C LYS A 420 -11.70 -32.40 -6.07
N ASP A 421 -11.32 -32.73 -7.29
CA ASP A 421 -12.05 -32.37 -8.51
C ASP A 421 -13.55 -32.65 -8.38
N GLY A 422 -14.37 -31.67 -8.77
CA GLY A 422 -15.82 -31.76 -8.77
C GLY A 422 -16.49 -31.62 -7.40
N VAL A 423 -15.72 -31.54 -6.30
CA VAL A 423 -16.27 -31.44 -4.95
C VAL A 423 -16.34 -29.98 -4.50
N SER A 424 -17.55 -29.45 -4.45
CA SER A 424 -17.82 -28.11 -3.94
C SER A 424 -18.02 -28.12 -2.42
N ARG A 425 -17.57 -27.06 -1.74
CA ARG A 425 -17.81 -26.84 -0.30
C ARG A 425 -19.31 -26.72 0.02
N SER A 426 -20.10 -26.20 -0.90
CA SER A 426 -21.51 -25.91 -0.68
C SER A 426 -22.32 -26.14 -1.96
N SER A 427 -23.54 -26.63 -1.81
CA SER A 427 -24.41 -27.00 -2.94
C SER A 427 -24.77 -25.84 -3.87
N PHE A 428 -24.71 -24.59 -3.38
CA PHE A 428 -24.96 -23.40 -4.18
C PHE A 428 -23.74 -22.96 -5.01
N LEU A 429 -22.55 -23.45 -4.71
CA LEU A 429 -21.34 -23.13 -5.49
C LEU A 429 -21.22 -24.13 -6.65
N PRO A 430 -20.95 -23.66 -7.88
CA PRO A 430 -20.66 -24.55 -9.00
C PRO A 430 -19.42 -25.40 -8.72
N SER A 431 -19.41 -26.63 -9.22
CA SER A 431 -18.24 -27.51 -9.10
C SER A 431 -17.11 -27.02 -10.01
N LEU A 432 -15.91 -26.86 -9.45
CA LEU A 432 -14.70 -26.61 -10.22
C LEU A 432 -14.10 -27.93 -10.72
N SER A 433 -13.86 -28.01 -12.03
CA SER A 433 -13.26 -29.19 -12.69
C SER A 433 -11.73 -29.23 -12.54
N ALA A 434 -11.23 -29.07 -11.31
CA ALA A 434 -9.81 -29.12 -10.98
C ALA A 434 -9.63 -29.38 -9.48
N THR A 435 -8.52 -30.02 -9.11
CA THR A 435 -8.05 -30.04 -7.72
C THR A 435 -7.55 -28.64 -7.33
N TYR A 436 -7.93 -28.17 -6.15
CA TYR A 436 -7.47 -26.89 -5.61
C TYR A 436 -7.27 -26.99 -4.10
N ASN A 437 -6.48 -26.08 -3.54
CA ASN A 437 -6.39 -25.94 -2.09
C ASN A 437 -7.31 -24.81 -1.65
N GLU A 438 -8.23 -25.12 -0.74
CA GLU A 438 -9.07 -24.14 -0.09
C GLU A 438 -8.36 -23.63 1.16
N LEU A 439 -8.19 -22.31 1.26
CA LEU A 439 -7.86 -21.66 2.51
C LEU A 439 -9.16 -21.51 3.31
N LEU A 440 -9.30 -22.33 4.35
CA LEU A 440 -10.50 -22.33 5.17
C LEU A 440 -10.70 -20.96 5.83
N PRO A 441 -11.96 -20.48 5.97
CA PRO A 441 -12.25 -19.26 6.70
C PRO A 441 -11.77 -19.41 8.15
N CYS A 442 -11.19 -18.35 8.71
CA CYS A 442 -10.66 -18.40 10.06
C CYS A 442 -11.77 -18.51 11.10
N MET A 443 -11.61 -19.40 12.07
CA MET A 443 -12.58 -19.68 13.11
C MET A 443 -12.94 -18.42 13.91
N GLU A 444 -11.97 -17.53 14.07
CA GLU A 444 -12.11 -16.27 14.78
C GLU A 444 -13.09 -15.32 14.06
N THR A 445 -13.29 -15.45 12.75
CA THR A 445 -14.35 -14.71 12.05
C THR A 445 -15.74 -15.11 12.55
N CYS A 446 -15.95 -16.38 12.93
CA CYS A 446 -17.19 -16.83 13.55
C CYS A 446 -17.30 -16.29 14.98
N PHE A 447 -16.24 -16.45 15.79
CA PHE A 447 -16.24 -15.96 17.17
C PHE A 447 -16.36 -14.44 17.27
N MET A 448 -15.97 -13.71 16.21
CA MET A 448 -16.25 -12.28 16.09
C MET A 448 -17.73 -11.98 16.06
N VAL A 449 -18.52 -12.76 15.34
CA VAL A 449 -19.99 -12.59 15.34
C VAL A 449 -20.51 -12.89 16.73
N ASP A 450 -20.08 -14.01 17.33
CA ASP A 450 -20.52 -14.43 18.67
C ASP A 450 -20.31 -13.35 19.73
N ARG A 451 -19.10 -12.78 19.78
CA ARG A 451 -18.74 -11.73 20.76
C ARG A 451 -19.31 -10.35 20.42
N SER A 452 -19.59 -10.08 19.15
CA SER A 452 -20.03 -8.75 18.71
C SER A 452 -21.55 -8.59 18.75
N CYS A 453 -22.31 -9.67 18.85
CA CYS A 453 -23.75 -9.66 18.65
C CYS A 453 -24.57 -9.90 19.94
N PRO A 454 -25.84 -9.44 19.98
CA PRO A 454 -26.70 -9.66 21.14
C PRO A 454 -26.98 -11.17 21.38
N PRO A 455 -26.98 -11.65 22.63
CA PRO A 455 -27.23 -13.06 22.96
C PRO A 455 -28.57 -13.63 22.45
N LEU A 456 -29.56 -12.75 22.20
CA LEU A 456 -30.87 -13.14 21.67
C LEU A 456 -30.80 -13.79 20.27
N LEU A 457 -29.74 -13.49 19.49
CA LEU A 457 -29.53 -14.10 18.18
C LEU A 457 -29.09 -15.56 18.29
N LYS A 458 -28.71 -16.02 19.50
CA LYS A 458 -28.26 -17.39 19.79
C LYS A 458 -27.22 -17.90 18.80
N TRP A 459 -26.35 -16.98 18.34
CA TRP A 459 -25.22 -17.33 17.51
C TRP A 459 -24.33 -18.33 18.26
N LYS A 460 -23.83 -19.33 17.55
CA LYS A 460 -22.91 -20.33 18.10
C LYS A 460 -21.95 -20.79 17.03
N CYS A 461 -20.67 -20.79 17.38
CA CYS A 461 -19.64 -21.33 16.52
C CYS A 461 -19.42 -22.83 16.77
N PRO A 462 -18.97 -23.60 15.76
CA PRO A 462 -18.63 -25.01 15.94
C PRO A 462 -17.55 -25.22 17.02
N SER A 463 -17.63 -26.32 17.77
CA SER A 463 -16.61 -26.67 18.75
C SER A 463 -15.29 -27.06 18.07
N VAL A 464 -14.18 -26.45 18.47
CA VAL A 464 -12.84 -26.79 17.94
C VAL A 464 -12.48 -28.27 18.09
N LEU A 465 -12.94 -28.90 19.18
CA LEU A 465 -12.64 -30.30 19.53
C LEU A 465 -13.41 -31.37 18.73
N VAL A 466 -14.40 -30.99 17.92
CA VAL A 466 -15.29 -31.97 17.25
C VAL A 466 -15.08 -31.98 15.75
N ASN A 467 -15.40 -30.87 15.08
CA ASN A 467 -15.41 -30.81 13.62
C ASN A 467 -15.04 -29.44 13.05
N ALA A 468 -14.64 -28.46 13.88
CA ALA A 468 -14.30 -27.13 13.37
C ALA A 468 -13.13 -27.21 12.37
N ASN A 469 -12.13 -28.06 12.61
CA ASN A 469 -10.96 -28.23 11.73
C ASN A 469 -11.31 -28.67 10.28
N SER A 470 -12.50 -29.21 10.05
CA SER A 470 -12.97 -29.62 8.72
C SER A 470 -13.58 -28.48 7.91
N SER A 471 -13.98 -27.40 8.60
CA SER A 471 -14.80 -26.32 8.04
C SER A 471 -14.16 -24.94 8.22
N TYR A 472 -13.32 -24.76 9.24
CA TYR A 472 -12.66 -23.52 9.60
C TYR A 472 -11.16 -23.76 9.76
N GLY A 473 -10.38 -22.74 9.40
CA GLY A 473 -8.99 -22.65 9.79
C GLY A 473 -8.92 -22.33 11.26
N LEU A 474 -8.14 -23.11 11.99
CA LEU A 474 -7.90 -22.90 13.41
C LEU A 474 -6.58 -22.15 13.58
N GLY A 475 -6.59 -21.04 14.31
CA GLY A 475 -5.39 -20.26 14.63
C GLY A 475 -4.54 -20.83 15.77
N PHE A 476 -4.61 -22.13 16.05
CA PHE A 476 -4.31 -22.75 17.34
C PHE A 476 -5.32 -22.35 18.44
N ILE A 477 -5.48 -23.19 19.45
CA ILE A 477 -6.51 -23.03 20.50
C ILE A 477 -6.05 -21.92 21.43
N ASP A 478 -6.39 -20.65 21.15
CA ASP A 478 -5.74 -19.53 21.83
C ASP A 478 -6.61 -18.85 22.90
N SER A 479 -6.17 -18.99 24.15
CA SER A 479 -5.88 -17.85 25.02
C SER A 479 -4.36 -17.61 25.03
N TRP A 480 -3.88 -16.57 25.71
CA TRP A 480 -2.44 -16.31 25.92
C TRP A 480 -1.63 -17.50 26.49
N ASP A 481 -2.31 -18.54 27.00
CA ASP A 481 -1.76 -19.80 27.52
C ASP A 481 -2.38 -21.07 26.87
N GLY A 482 -3.18 -20.92 25.81
CA GLY A 482 -3.72 -22.04 25.03
C GLY A 482 -4.92 -22.79 25.63
N THR A 483 -5.61 -22.21 26.63
CA THR A 483 -6.60 -22.92 27.46
C THR A 483 -8.06 -22.56 27.21
N PHE A 484 -8.37 -21.44 26.55
CA PHE A 484 -9.76 -21.01 26.31
C PHE A 484 -10.13 -20.91 24.83
N GLU A 485 -11.26 -21.52 24.46
CA GLU A 485 -11.84 -21.41 23.12
C GLU A 485 -12.35 -19.97 22.87
N GLY A 486 -11.95 -19.38 21.75
CA GLY A 486 -12.41 -18.04 21.33
C GLY A 486 -11.68 -16.86 21.98
N GLY A 487 -10.53 -17.08 22.63
CA GLY A 487 -9.67 -16.01 23.17
C GLY A 487 -8.75 -15.33 22.14
N GLY A 488 -8.55 -15.97 20.98
CA GLY A 488 -7.63 -15.53 19.93
C GLY A 488 -7.98 -14.20 19.27
N ARG A 489 -6.96 -13.60 18.61
CA ARG A 489 -7.13 -12.33 17.90
C ARG A 489 -7.94 -12.56 16.63
N PRO A 490 -9.01 -11.79 16.42
CA PRO A 490 -9.80 -11.95 15.21
C PRO A 490 -9.07 -11.47 13.97
N GLY A 491 -9.35 -12.12 12.84
CA GLY A 491 -8.89 -11.70 11.52
C GLY A 491 -7.91 -12.66 10.88
N VAL A 492 -7.19 -12.14 9.89
CA VAL A 492 -6.20 -12.87 9.11
C VAL A 492 -4.89 -12.11 9.15
N ALA A 493 -3.78 -12.84 9.24
CA ALA A 493 -2.45 -12.31 9.00
C ALA A 493 -2.08 -12.54 7.54
N GLN A 494 -1.38 -11.59 6.94
CA GLN A 494 -0.85 -11.71 5.59
C GLN A 494 0.61 -11.27 5.57
N ASP A 495 1.49 -12.06 4.96
CA ASP A 495 2.88 -11.62 4.75
C ASP A 495 2.99 -10.63 3.60
N GLU A 496 4.21 -10.11 3.45
CA GLU A 496 4.55 -9.15 2.43
C GLU A 496 4.36 -9.68 0.99
N TYR A 497 4.26 -11.00 0.79
CA TYR A 497 4.08 -11.62 -0.54
C TYR A 497 2.64 -12.06 -0.81
N GLY A 498 1.74 -11.87 0.15
CA GLY A 498 0.33 -12.18 0.03
C GLY A 498 -0.10 -13.53 0.58
N ARG A 499 0.76 -14.26 1.30
CA ARG A 499 0.42 -15.53 1.97
C ARG A 499 -0.35 -15.24 3.24
N ILE A 500 -1.33 -16.07 3.57
CA ILE A 500 -2.31 -15.76 4.61
C ILE A 500 -2.52 -16.88 5.60
N TRP A 501 -2.74 -16.46 6.84
CA TRP A 501 -2.98 -17.30 7.99
C TRP A 501 -4.14 -16.75 8.81
N CYS A 502 -4.73 -17.61 9.63
CA CYS A 502 -5.60 -17.14 10.69
C CYS A 502 -4.76 -16.51 11.77
N ASN A 503 -5.25 -15.41 12.34
CA ASN A 503 -4.63 -14.83 13.52
C ASN A 503 -4.76 -15.83 14.68
N GLY A 504 -3.67 -16.03 15.42
CA GLY A 504 -3.67 -16.56 16.78
C GLY A 504 -3.94 -15.45 17.79
#